data_AF-A0A1Q3MN33-F1
#
_entry.id   AF-A0A1Q3MN33-F1
#
_cell.length_a   1.000
_cell.length_b   1.000
_cell.length_c   1.000
_cell.angle_alpha   90.00
_cell.angle_beta   90.00
_cell.angle_gamma   90.00
#
_symmetry.space_group_name_H-M   'P 1'
#
loop_
_entity.id
_entity.type
_entity.pdbx_description
1 polymer ?
#
loop_
_entity_poly.entity_id
_entity_poly.type
_entity_poly.pdbx_seq_one_letter_code
_entity_poly.pdbx_strand_id
1 'polypeptide(L)'
;MAAHGKDHSIHVFPASMYAKTLIALLCLMGLTIFAATVHFPGGTVTNNVVAMTIAVLKAYLVISYFMHVKFSSNLVKLWMLTGFVWVTLMLFILMDYGTRKYEPAPAFDPGDRGAAISREIDRKGENPPKDTQEFIRSRW
;
A
#
# COMPACT_ATOMS: atom_id res chain seq x y z
N MET A 1 52.78 -28.80 -23.16
CA MET A 1 51.64 -28.46 -22.27
C MET A 1 51.06 -27.13 -22.74
N ALA A 2 50.03 -27.16 -23.59
CA ALA A 2 49.39 -25.94 -24.09
C ALA A 2 48.37 -25.43 -23.06
N ALA A 3 48.61 -24.23 -22.55
CA ALA A 3 47.66 -23.51 -21.70
C ALA A 3 46.51 -22.99 -22.58
N HIS A 4 45.31 -23.53 -22.36
CA HIS A 4 44.09 -23.10 -23.01
C HIS A 4 43.57 -21.84 -22.28
N GLY A 5 43.92 -20.66 -22.79
CA GLY A 5 43.30 -19.40 -22.39
C GLY A 5 41.82 -19.42 -22.77
N LYS A 6 40.93 -19.39 -21.78
CA LYS A 6 39.49 -19.20 -21.99
C LYS A 6 39.24 -17.69 -22.03
N ASP A 7 38.93 -17.17 -23.21
CA ASP A 7 38.39 -15.82 -23.36
C ASP A 7 37.06 -15.73 -22.61
N HIS A 8 37.07 -15.02 -21.48
CA HIS A 8 35.86 -14.69 -20.74
C HIS A 8 35.12 -13.58 -21.48
N SER A 9 34.37 -13.96 -22.52
CA SER A 9 33.39 -13.07 -23.16
C SER A 9 32.31 -12.71 -22.13
N ILE A 10 32.41 -11.51 -21.56
CA ILE A 10 31.36 -10.97 -20.70
C ILE A 10 30.09 -10.89 -21.54
N HIS A 11 29.08 -11.70 -21.19
CA HIS A 11 27.77 -11.71 -21.83
C HIS A 11 27.00 -10.44 -21.43
N VAL A 12 27.34 -9.31 -22.04
CA VAL A 12 26.63 -8.04 -21.83
C VAL A 12 25.32 -8.08 -22.61
N PHE A 13 24.19 -7.85 -21.93
CA PHE A 13 22.90 -7.74 -22.62
C PHE A 13 22.92 -6.63 -23.67
N PRO A 14 22.28 -6.83 -24.84
CA PRO A 14 22.37 -5.89 -25.95
C PRO A 14 21.77 -4.53 -25.56
N ALA A 15 22.56 -3.45 -25.72
CA ALA A 15 22.15 -2.08 -25.40
C ALA A 15 20.84 -1.65 -26.10
N SER A 16 20.54 -2.26 -27.26
CA SER A 16 19.29 -2.05 -28.00
C SER A 16 18.03 -2.35 -27.17
N MET A 17 18.08 -3.33 -26.26
CA MET A 17 16.94 -3.68 -25.39
C MET A 17 16.60 -2.51 -24.46
N TYR A 18 17.62 -1.92 -23.82
CA TYR A 18 17.45 -0.78 -22.92
C TYR A 18 17.00 0.48 -23.67
N ALA A 19 17.56 0.74 -24.85
CA ALA A 19 17.17 1.89 -25.69
C ALA A 19 15.68 1.84 -26.10
N LYS A 20 15.19 0.67 -26.53
CA LYS A 20 13.76 0.48 -26.87
C LYS A 20 12.86 0.69 -25.66
N THR A 21 13.27 0.17 -24.51
CA THR A 21 12.51 0.30 -23.25
C THR A 21 12.47 1.75 -22.77
N LEU A 22 13.57 2.48 -22.90
CA LEU A 22 13.66 3.91 -22.58
C LEU A 22 12.67 4.72 -23.42
N ILE A 23 12.64 4.51 -24.74
CA ILE A 23 11.70 5.20 -25.64
C ILE A 23 10.26 4.90 -25.24
N ALA A 24 9.93 3.64 -24.97
CA ALA A 24 8.59 3.26 -24.52
C ALA A 24 8.19 3.98 -23.22
N LEU A 25 9.09 4.07 -22.23
CA LEU A 25 8.83 4.82 -21.00
C LEU A 25 8.67 6.33 -21.22
N LEU A 26 9.45 6.92 -22.13
CA LEU A 26 9.30 8.33 -22.49
C LEU A 26 7.95 8.60 -23.16
N CYS A 27 7.48 7.71 -24.03
CA CYS A 27 6.14 7.82 -24.62
C CYS A 27 5.05 7.74 -23.54
N LEU A 28 5.15 6.80 -22.59
CA LEU A 28 4.19 6.68 -21.50
C LEU A 28 4.24 7.90 -20.56
N MET A 29 5.41 8.50 -20.34
CA MET A 29 5.55 9.75 -19.59
C MET A 29 4.82 10.89 -20.30
N GLY A 30 5.04 11.06 -21.60
CA GLY A 30 4.31 12.06 -22.40
C GLY A 30 2.79 11.84 -22.32
N LEU A 31 2.34 10.59 -22.39
CA LEU A 31 0.93 10.23 -22.26
C LEU A 31 0.36 10.58 -20.88
N THR A 32 1.11 10.38 -19.79
CA THR A 32 0.65 10.79 -18.44
C THR A 32 0.54 12.30 -18.30
N ILE A 33 1.48 13.07 -18.88
CA ILE A 33 1.41 14.53 -18.86
C ILE A 33 0.20 15.01 -19.66
N PHE A 34 -0.01 14.42 -20.84
CA PHE A 34 -1.16 14.74 -21.67
C PHE A 34 -2.49 14.42 -20.95
N ALA A 35 -2.60 13.23 -20.35
CA ALA A 35 -3.76 12.85 -19.55
C ALA A 35 -4.01 13.81 -18.38
N ALA A 36 -2.95 14.35 -17.76
CA ALA A 36 -3.08 15.35 -16.71
C ALA A 36 -3.63 16.70 -17.23
N THR A 37 -3.31 17.09 -18.47
CA THR A 37 -3.80 18.34 -19.06
C THR A 37 -5.22 18.27 -19.60
N VAL A 38 -5.72 17.08 -19.92
CA VAL A 38 -7.05 16.89 -20.51
C VAL A 38 -8.09 16.67 -19.42
N HIS A 39 -9.14 17.50 -19.42
CA HIS A 39 -10.31 17.28 -18.57
C HIS A 39 -11.29 16.35 -19.28
N PHE A 40 -11.36 15.10 -18.85
CA PHE A 40 -12.31 14.13 -19.38
C PHE A 40 -13.76 14.47 -18.97
N PRO A 41 -14.74 14.32 -19.88
CA PRO A 41 -16.16 14.45 -19.53
C PRO A 41 -16.55 13.30 -18.58
N GLY A 42 -16.85 13.63 -17.32
CA GLY A 42 -17.07 12.64 -16.25
C GLY A 42 -16.52 13.05 -14.87
N GLY A 43 -15.82 14.18 -14.78
CA GLY A 43 -15.33 14.75 -13.52
C GLY A 43 -13.98 14.18 -13.06
N THR A 44 -13.57 14.53 -11.83
CA THR A 44 -12.25 14.23 -11.27
C THR A 44 -11.94 12.73 -11.17
N VAL A 45 -12.96 11.90 -10.96
CA VAL A 45 -12.80 10.44 -10.79
C VAL A 45 -12.34 9.78 -12.09
N THR A 46 -12.92 10.16 -13.24
CA THR A 46 -12.56 9.60 -14.54
C THR A 46 -11.11 9.89 -14.91
N ASN A 47 -10.63 11.11 -14.65
CA ASN A 47 -9.23 11.45 -14.88
C ASN A 47 -8.30 10.60 -14.00
N ASN A 48 -8.66 10.40 -12.72
CA ASN A 48 -7.84 9.58 -11.82
C ASN A 48 -7.78 8.10 -12.25
N VAL A 49 -8.89 7.53 -12.74
CA VAL A 49 -8.90 6.15 -13.27
C VAL A 49 -8.00 6.03 -14.51
N VAL A 50 -8.03 7.01 -15.41
CA VAL A 50 -7.14 7.05 -16.58
C VAL A 50 -5.68 7.14 -16.15
N ALA A 51 -5.36 8.06 -15.23
CA ALA A 51 -4.00 8.22 -14.69
C ALA A 51 -3.48 6.94 -14.02
N MET A 52 -4.31 6.28 -13.21
CA MET A 52 -3.99 5.00 -12.58
C MET A 52 -3.77 3.88 -13.59
N THR A 53 -4.57 3.82 -14.65
CA THR A 53 -4.40 2.83 -15.73
C THR A 53 -3.04 3.01 -16.41
N ILE A 54 -2.68 4.24 -16.76
CA ILE A 54 -1.38 4.53 -17.38
C ILE A 54 -0.23 4.22 -16.41
N ALA A 55 -0.40 4.51 -15.12
CA ALA A 55 0.59 4.19 -14.09
C ALA A 55 0.84 2.68 -13.95
N VAL A 56 -0.22 1.85 -14.00
CA VAL A 56 -0.09 0.38 -13.97
C VAL A 56 0.62 -0.14 -15.22
N LEU A 57 0.27 0.37 -16.41
CA LEU A 57 0.95 0.01 -17.66
C LEU A 57 2.44 0.34 -17.62
N LYS A 58 2.79 1.52 -17.08
CA LYS A 58 4.19 1.93 -16.86
C LYS A 58 4.90 0.94 -15.94
N ALA A 59 4.31 0.62 -14.79
CA ALA A 59 4.89 -0.30 -13.82
C ALA A 59 5.12 -1.70 -14.42
N TYR A 60 4.15 -2.22 -15.18
CA TYR A 60 4.27 -3.49 -15.87
C TYR A 60 5.44 -3.52 -16.87
N LEU A 61 5.61 -2.45 -17.66
CA LEU A 61 6.70 -2.35 -18.64
C LEU A 61 8.07 -2.31 -17.94
N VAL A 62 8.19 -1.56 -16.85
CA VAL A 62 9.43 -1.51 -16.04
C VAL A 62 9.78 -2.89 -15.49
N ILE A 63 8.82 -3.61 -14.89
CA ILE A 63 9.10 -4.91 -14.29
C ILE A 63 9.46 -5.96 -15.36
N SER A 64 8.74 -5.99 -16.47
CA SER A 64 8.98 -6.98 -17.53
C SER A 64 10.32 -6.78 -18.24
N TYR A 65 10.71 -5.53 -18.54
CA TYR A 65 11.86 -5.21 -19.38
C TYR A 65 13.08 -4.66 -18.62
N PHE A 66 12.91 -3.68 -17.72
CA PHE A 66 14.04 -3.10 -16.97
C PHE A 66 14.58 -4.05 -15.91
N MET A 67 13.68 -4.73 -15.19
CA MET A 67 14.09 -5.77 -14.22
C MET A 67 14.39 -7.11 -14.88
N HIS A 68 14.21 -7.21 -16.20
CA HIS A 68 14.46 -8.42 -16.99
C HIS A 68 13.77 -9.67 -16.43
N VAL A 69 12.65 -9.49 -15.71
CA VAL A 69 11.98 -10.56 -14.95
C VAL A 69 11.47 -11.66 -15.89
N LYS A 70 11.08 -11.29 -17.11
CA LYS A 70 10.58 -12.22 -18.13
C LYS A 70 11.65 -13.25 -18.52
N PHE A 71 12.91 -12.82 -18.59
CA PHE A 71 14.06 -13.60 -19.02
C PHE A 71 14.82 -14.25 -17.85
N SER A 72 14.47 -13.87 -16.62
CA SER A 72 15.03 -14.44 -15.41
C SER A 72 14.43 -15.81 -15.08
N SER A 73 15.06 -16.51 -14.14
CA SER A 73 14.64 -17.82 -13.67
C SER A 73 13.25 -17.77 -13.00
N ASN A 74 12.57 -18.92 -12.96
CA ASN A 74 11.26 -19.02 -12.31
C ASN A 74 11.31 -18.68 -10.82
N LEU A 75 12.47 -18.87 -10.18
CA LEU A 75 12.69 -18.47 -8.78
C LEU A 75 12.52 -16.95 -8.60
N VAL A 76 13.10 -16.14 -9.49
CA VAL A 76 12.97 -14.67 -9.43
C VAL A 76 11.52 -14.22 -9.62
N LYS A 77 10.78 -14.88 -10.51
CA LYS A 77 9.35 -14.60 -10.73
C LYS A 77 8.51 -14.91 -9.49
N LEU A 78 8.81 -16.00 -8.77
CA LEU A 78 8.13 -16.34 -7.52
C LEU A 78 8.41 -15.31 -6.42
N TRP A 79 9.67 -14.90 -6.27
CA TRP A 79 10.05 -13.86 -5.30
C TRP A 79 9.38 -12.52 -5.61
N MET A 80 9.30 -12.14 -6.89
CA MET A 80 8.57 -10.94 -7.32
C MET A 80 7.09 -11.01 -6.87
N LEU A 81 6.39 -12.11 -7.15
CA LEU A 81 4.99 -12.28 -6.76
C LEU A 81 4.82 -12.25 -5.23
N THR A 82 5.73 -12.90 -4.50
CA THR A 82 5.74 -12.91 -3.04
C THR A 82 5.89 -11.51 -2.47
N GLY A 83 6.77 -10.68 -3.04
CA GLY A 83 6.93 -9.28 -2.65
C GLY A 83 5.66 -8.45 -2.90
N PHE A 84 4.97 -8.66 -4.02
CA PHE A 84 3.69 -8.00 -4.29
C PHE A 84 2.61 -8.42 -3.29
N VAL A 85 2.46 -9.72 -3.02
CA VAL A 85 1.52 -10.22 -2.00
C VAL A 85 1.83 -9.62 -0.63
N TRP A 86 3.10 -9.56 -0.25
CA TRP A 86 3.54 -8.97 1.01
C TRP A 86 3.17 -7.47 1.12
N VAL A 87 3.48 -6.67 0.09
CA VAL A 87 3.14 -5.23 0.08
C VAL A 87 1.63 -5.02 0.12
N THR A 88 0.87 -5.79 -0.67
CA THR A 88 -0.59 -5.74 -0.65
C THR A 88 -1.13 -6.04 0.75
N LEU A 89 -0.65 -7.09 1.41
CA LEU A 89 -1.05 -7.40 2.80
C LEU A 89 -0.72 -6.26 3.77
N MET A 90 0.46 -5.65 3.65
CA MET A 90 0.86 -4.48 4.46
C MET A 90 -0.11 -3.31 4.28
N LEU A 91 -0.52 -3.02 3.04
CA LEU A 91 -1.50 -1.97 2.75
C LEU A 91 -2.88 -2.29 3.32
N PHE A 92 -3.33 -3.55 3.23
CA PHE A 92 -4.60 -3.98 3.85
C PHE A 92 -4.59 -3.81 5.36
N ILE A 93 -3.50 -4.19 6.02
CA ILE A 93 -3.35 -4.01 7.47
C ILE A 93 -3.34 -2.52 7.83
N LEU A 94 -2.65 -1.67 7.05
CA LEU A 94 -2.65 -0.23 7.28
C LEU A 94 -4.05 0.39 7.12
N MET A 95 -4.80 -0.06 6.12
CA MET A 95 -6.21 0.33 5.93
C MET A 95 -7.06 -0.09 7.12
N ASP A 96 -6.88 -1.31 7.65
CA ASP A 96 -7.57 -1.80 8.85
C ASP A 96 -7.32 -0.86 10.04
N TYR A 97 -6.05 -0.50 10.31
CA TYR A 97 -5.71 0.48 11.34
C TYR A 97 -6.39 1.84 11.14
N GLY A 98 -6.51 2.32 9.89
CA GLY A 98 -7.20 3.57 9.57
C GLY A 98 -8.72 3.54 9.83
N THR A 99 -9.34 2.36 9.82
CA THR A 99 -10.79 2.21 10.08
C THR A 99 -11.14 1.91 11.54
N ARG A 100 -10.16 1.51 12.35
CA ARG A 100 -10.38 1.25 13.79
C ARG A 100 -10.68 2.54 14.53
N LYS A 101 -11.77 2.54 15.30
CA LYS A 101 -12.04 3.59 16.28
C LYS A 101 -11.08 3.40 17.45
N TYR A 102 -10.41 4.47 17.86
CA TYR A 102 -9.66 4.49 19.12
C TYR A 102 -10.68 4.35 20.25
N GLU A 103 -10.85 3.13 20.75
CA GLU A 103 -11.53 2.93 22.02
C GLU A 103 -10.52 3.35 23.10
N PRO A 104 -10.86 4.30 23.99
CA PRO A 104 -10.02 4.56 25.15
C PRO A 104 -9.94 3.24 25.92
N ALA A 105 -8.77 2.60 25.86
CA ALA A 105 -8.47 1.46 26.70
C ALA A 105 -8.87 1.87 28.13
N PRO A 106 -9.61 1.05 28.87
CA PRO A 106 -10.01 1.40 30.23
C PRO A 106 -8.74 1.70 30.98
N ALA A 107 -8.50 2.98 31.21
CA ALA A 107 -7.31 3.40 31.88
C ALA A 107 -7.39 2.75 33.26
N PHE A 108 -6.31 2.10 33.68
CA PHE A 108 -6.03 1.96 35.10
C PHE A 108 -5.69 3.37 35.61
N ASP A 109 -6.65 4.28 35.51
CA ASP A 109 -6.60 5.62 36.02
C ASP A 109 -7.29 5.56 37.39
N PRO A 110 -6.57 5.81 38.49
CA PRO A 110 -7.14 5.86 39.82
C PRO A 110 -8.32 6.85 39.96
N GLY A 111 -8.47 7.80 39.02
CA GLY A 111 -9.55 8.77 38.95
C GLY A 111 -10.77 8.36 38.11
N ASP A 112 -10.63 7.42 37.18
CA ASP A 112 -11.66 7.13 36.15
C ASP A 112 -12.62 6.00 36.61
N ARG A 113 -13.09 6.13 37.85
CA ARG A 113 -13.93 5.12 38.53
C ARG A 113 -15.24 4.86 37.78
N GLY A 114 -15.74 5.82 37.00
CA GLY A 114 -17.03 5.73 36.32
C GLY A 114 -17.13 4.57 35.33
N ALA A 115 -16.04 4.23 34.63
CA ALA A 115 -16.04 3.15 33.64
C ALA A 115 -15.99 1.76 34.30
N ALA A 116 -15.29 1.62 35.44
CA ALA A 116 -15.27 0.38 36.21
C ALA A 116 -16.58 0.16 36.98
N ILE A 117 -17.12 1.23 37.56
CA ILE A 117 -18.40 1.26 38.28
C ILE A 117 -19.53 0.88 37.31
N SER A 118 -19.57 1.45 36.11
CA SER A 118 -20.60 1.12 35.09
C SER A 118 -20.61 -0.36 34.72
N ARG A 119 -19.43 -1.02 34.64
CA ARG A 119 -19.33 -2.46 34.35
C ARG A 119 -19.77 -3.34 35.53
N GLU A 120 -19.46 -2.94 36.76
CA GLU A 120 -19.92 -3.68 37.95
C GLU A 120 -21.43 -3.51 38.16
N ILE A 121 -21.97 -2.32 37.88
CA ILE A 121 -23.40 -2.04 37.92
C ILE A 121 -24.16 -2.82 36.85
N ASP A 122 -23.64 -2.85 35.62
CA ASP A 122 -24.21 -3.67 34.52
C ASP A 122 -24.15 -5.16 34.85
N ARG A 123 -23.04 -5.62 35.46
CA ARG A 123 -22.91 -6.98 36.00
C ARG A 123 -23.90 -7.29 37.12
N LYS A 124 -24.16 -6.34 38.03
CA LYS A 124 -25.08 -6.52 39.18
C LYS A 124 -26.53 -6.17 38.88
N GLY A 125 -26.82 -5.57 37.73
CA GLY A 125 -28.14 -5.01 37.40
C GLY A 125 -28.60 -3.93 38.38
N GLU A 126 -27.68 -3.22 39.03
CA GLU A 126 -28.01 -2.18 40.00
C GLU A 126 -28.18 -0.82 39.30
N ASN A 127 -28.72 0.19 39.97
CA ASN A 127 -28.76 1.53 39.42
C ASN A 127 -27.44 2.27 39.70
N PRO A 128 -27.00 3.19 38.80
CA PRO A 128 -25.78 3.94 39.05
C PRO A 128 -25.86 4.81 40.31
N PRO A 129 -24.76 4.89 41.09
CA PRO A 129 -24.64 5.79 42.22
C PRO A 129 -25.06 7.22 41.90
N LYS A 130 -25.70 7.89 42.86
CA LYS A 130 -26.26 9.24 42.66
C LYS A 130 -25.20 10.27 42.25
N ASP A 131 -23.98 10.15 42.74
CA ASP A 131 -22.83 10.98 42.35
C ASP A 131 -22.48 10.82 40.86
N THR A 132 -22.58 9.60 40.34
CA THR A 132 -22.36 9.33 38.91
C THR A 132 -23.50 9.92 38.07
N GLN A 133 -24.73 9.86 38.56
CA GLN A 133 -25.90 10.48 37.92
C GLN A 133 -25.78 12.01 37.86
N GLU A 134 -25.27 12.64 38.92
CA GLU A 134 -25.03 14.08 38.97
C GLU A 134 -23.90 14.51 38.02
N PHE A 135 -22.82 13.73 37.95
CA PHE A 135 -21.74 13.97 37.00
C PHE A 135 -22.23 13.92 35.54
N ILE A 136 -23.01 12.89 35.17
CA ILE A 136 -23.59 12.77 33.82
C ILE A 136 -24.51 13.95 33.51
N ARG A 137 -25.36 14.35 34.48
CA ARG A 137 -26.26 15.50 34.34
C ARG A 137 -25.52 16.82 34.14
N SER A 138 -24.34 16.98 34.74
CA SER A 138 -23.54 18.22 34.61
C SER A 138 -22.79 18.34 33.28
N ARG A 139 -22.72 17.26 32.50
CA ARG A 139 -21.91 17.16 31.28
C ARG A 139 -22.71 17.43 29.99
N TRP A 140 -24.02 17.59 30.09
CA TRP A 140 -24.98 17.90 29.02
C TRP A 140 -25.81 19.13 29.41
#